data_AF-A0A6N9HAF4-F1
#
_entry.id   AF-A0A6N9HAF4-F1
#
_cell.length_a   1.000
_cell.length_b   1.000
_cell.length_c   1.000
_cell.angle_alpha   90.00
_cell.angle_beta   90.00
_cell.angle_gamma   90.00
#
_symmetry.space_group_name_H-M   'P 1'
#
loop_
_entity.id
_entity.type
_entity.pdbx_description
1 polymer ?
#
loop_
_entity_poly.entity_id
_entity_poly.type
_entity_poly.pdbx_seq_one_letter_code
_entity_poly.pdbx_strand_id
1 'polypeptide(L)'
;MSRWDEPTANYPTERRCTATNRKGQQCGKYAIRGGSVCTAHGGRTPAVKRKAQQTLAVAQARADAAAALAHEGLKPVGDPVIELGKAAREIVAMKDALAARVNALTDPTYAAMGEEKPRVELALYERALD
;
A
#
# COMPACT_ATOMS: atom_id res chain seq x y z
N MET A 1 20.85 -33.85 17.06
CA MET A 1 20.64 -32.50 17.63
C MET A 1 19.63 -31.79 16.77
N SER A 2 18.52 -31.36 17.37
CA SER A 2 17.38 -30.79 16.66
C SER A 2 17.72 -29.37 16.20
N ARG A 3 17.27 -28.95 15.01
CA ARG A 3 17.48 -27.58 14.45
C ARG A 3 16.82 -26.46 15.30
N TRP A 4 16.43 -26.78 16.53
CA TRP A 4 15.73 -25.95 17.50
C TRP A 4 16.55 -25.72 18.79
N ASP A 5 17.76 -26.28 18.89
CA ASP A 5 18.66 -26.17 20.06
C ASP A 5 19.80 -25.13 19.88
N GLU A 6 19.75 -24.28 18.85
CA GLU A 6 20.66 -23.13 18.71
C GLU A 6 20.14 -21.93 19.54
N PRO A 7 21.02 -21.10 20.14
CA PRO A 7 20.63 -19.98 20.99
C PRO A 7 20.04 -18.83 20.15
N THR A 8 18.83 -18.98 19.61
CA THR A 8 18.21 -17.99 18.72
C THR A 8 16.90 -17.39 19.25
N ALA A 9 16.58 -17.59 20.53
CA ALA A 9 15.28 -17.21 21.10
C ALA A 9 15.29 -15.98 22.02
N ASN A 10 16.36 -15.18 22.04
CA ASN A 10 16.42 -13.98 22.90
C ASN A 10 17.18 -12.82 22.24
N TYR A 11 16.73 -12.35 21.07
CA TYR A 11 16.79 -10.91 20.86
C TYR A 11 15.59 -10.32 21.61
N PRO A 12 15.78 -9.34 22.51
CA PRO A 12 14.65 -8.58 23.00
C PRO A 12 13.91 -8.05 21.78
N THR A 13 12.60 -8.32 21.69
CA THR A 13 11.77 -7.37 20.95
C THR A 13 12.02 -6.01 21.58
N GLU A 14 12.07 -4.91 20.81
CA GLU A 14 12.10 -3.56 21.42
C GLU A 14 10.91 -3.37 22.40
N ARG A 15 9.86 -4.17 22.22
CA ARG A 15 8.65 -4.20 23.04
C ARG A 15 8.80 -5.00 24.33
N ARG A 16 8.46 -4.36 25.45
CA ARG A 16 8.19 -5.02 26.74
C ARG A 16 6.90 -5.86 26.67
N CYS A 17 6.85 -6.91 27.48
CA CYS A 17 5.64 -7.70 27.69
C CYS A 17 4.48 -6.82 28.14
N THR A 18 3.30 -7.02 27.55
CA THR A 18 2.09 -6.23 27.86
C THR A 18 1.34 -6.70 29.10
N ALA A 19 1.74 -7.81 29.70
CA ALA A 19 1.11 -8.33 30.92
C ALA A 19 1.59 -7.57 32.17
N THR A 20 0.80 -7.65 33.23
CA THR A 20 1.08 -6.99 34.51
C THR A 20 1.77 -7.96 35.48
N ASN A 21 2.70 -7.47 36.28
CA ASN A 21 3.36 -8.22 37.34
C ASN A 21 2.50 -8.23 38.63
N ARG A 22 2.94 -8.97 39.66
CA ARG A 22 2.23 -9.06 40.95
C ARG A 22 2.09 -7.72 41.69
N LYS A 23 2.93 -6.72 41.39
CA LYS A 23 2.88 -5.37 41.97
C LYS A 23 1.95 -4.44 41.20
N GLY A 24 1.19 -4.94 40.21
CA GLY A 24 0.30 -4.12 39.38
C GLY A 24 1.02 -3.30 38.31
N GLN A 25 2.33 -3.48 38.14
CA GLN A 25 3.12 -2.73 37.14
C GLN A 25 3.31 -3.56 35.87
N GLN A 26 3.61 -2.92 34.74
CA GLN A 26 3.96 -3.63 33.51
C GLN A 26 5.12 -4.63 33.74
N CYS A 27 5.03 -5.80 33.12
CA CYS A 27 6.08 -6.80 33.17
C CYS A 27 7.38 -6.25 32.56
N GLY A 28 8.47 -6.28 33.34
CA GLY A 28 9.79 -5.86 32.88
C GLY A 28 10.46 -6.82 31.88
N LYS A 29 9.91 -8.01 31.62
CA LYS A 29 10.48 -8.94 30.63
C LYS A 29 10.11 -8.52 29.21
N TYR A 30 10.95 -8.87 28.24
CA TYR A 30 10.65 -8.66 26.83
C TYR A 30 9.60 -9.64 26.32
N ALA A 31 8.80 -9.20 25.34
CA ALA A 31 7.88 -10.10 24.65
C ALA A 31 8.67 -11.07 23.75
N ILE A 32 8.10 -12.25 23.48
CA ILE A 32 8.66 -13.14 22.46
C ILE A 32 8.66 -12.44 21.09
N ARG A 33 9.58 -12.84 20.20
CA ARG A 33 9.63 -12.31 18.83
C ARG A 33 8.30 -12.53 18.12
N GLY A 34 7.73 -11.47 17.53
CA GLY A 34 6.43 -11.50 16.85
C GLY A 34 5.20 -11.49 17.78
N GLY A 35 5.38 -11.60 19.10
CA GLY A 35 4.30 -11.63 20.08
C GLY A 35 4.23 -10.39 20.98
N SER A 36 3.31 -10.41 21.95
CA SER A 36 3.06 -9.32 22.91
C SER A 36 3.43 -9.66 24.36
N VAL A 37 3.64 -10.93 24.67
CA VAL A 37 3.89 -11.39 26.04
C VAL A 37 5.20 -12.18 26.14
N CYS A 38 5.83 -12.12 27.30
CA CYS A 38 7.04 -12.88 27.58
C CYS A 38 6.72 -14.37 27.79
N THR A 39 7.76 -15.19 27.82
CA THR A 39 7.63 -16.63 28.09
C THR A 39 6.96 -16.96 29.42
N ALA A 40 7.12 -16.11 30.44
CA ALA A 40 6.52 -16.28 31.76
C ALA A 40 5.04 -15.87 31.83
N HIS A 41 4.56 -15.05 30.89
CA HIS A 41 3.15 -14.61 30.81
C HIS A 41 2.45 -15.21 29.59
N GLY A 42 2.73 -16.47 29.27
CA GLY A 42 2.01 -17.23 28.25
C GLY A 42 2.62 -17.19 26.84
N GLY A 43 3.77 -16.53 26.65
CA GLY A 43 4.47 -16.50 25.36
C GLY A 43 4.87 -17.88 24.83
N ARG A 44 4.98 -18.89 25.70
CA ARG A 44 5.29 -20.27 25.30
C ARG A 44 4.08 -21.06 24.80
N THR A 45 2.86 -20.55 25.00
CA THR A 45 1.65 -21.28 24.62
C THR A 45 1.61 -21.49 23.10
N PRO A 46 1.06 -22.62 22.63
CA PRO A 46 0.96 -22.88 21.19
C PRO A 46 0.20 -21.79 20.44
N ALA A 47 -0.87 -21.25 21.02
CA ALA A 47 -1.66 -20.17 20.42
C ALA A 47 -0.83 -18.88 20.23
N VAL A 48 -0.10 -18.45 21.26
CA VAL A 48 0.73 -17.24 21.18
C VAL A 48 1.90 -17.43 20.23
N LYS A 49 2.56 -18.60 20.22
CA LYS A 49 3.61 -18.91 19.25
C LYS A 49 3.11 -18.89 17.81
N ARG A 50 1.96 -19.51 17.53
CA ARG A 50 1.36 -19.50 16.18
C ARG A 50 1.04 -18.07 15.73
N LYS A 51 0.42 -17.26 16.60
CA LYS A 51 0.13 -15.86 16.27
C LYS A 51 1.41 -15.07 16.03
N ALA A 52 2.44 -15.28 16.84
CA ALA A 52 3.72 -14.62 16.68
C ALA A 52 4.42 -14.99 15.37
N GLN A 53 4.37 -16.26 14.97
CA GLN A 53 4.86 -16.72 13.67
C GLN A 53 4.06 -16.09 12.52
N GLN A 54 2.74 -16.03 12.61
CA GLN A 54 1.90 -15.36 11.62
C GLN A 54 2.27 -13.88 11.47
N THR A 55 2.47 -13.16 12.58
CA THR A 55 2.90 -11.76 12.55
C THR A 55 4.24 -11.59 11.82
N LEU A 56 5.21 -12.47 12.09
CA LEU A 56 6.51 -12.44 11.42
C LEU A 56 6.40 -12.77 9.93
N ALA A 57 5.58 -13.75 9.56
CA ALA A 57 5.36 -14.12 8.17
C ALA A 57 4.71 -12.96 7.37
N VAL A 58 3.71 -12.28 7.95
CA VAL A 58 3.09 -11.10 7.34
C VAL A 58 4.10 -9.96 7.20
N ALA A 59 4.92 -9.72 8.22
CA ALA A 59 5.96 -8.69 8.17
C ALA A 59 6.99 -8.98 7.07
N GLN A 60 7.42 -10.24 6.95
CA GLN A 60 8.34 -10.67 5.88
C GLN A 60 7.71 -10.48 4.51
N ALA A 61 6.49 -10.98 4.29
CA ALA A 61 5.80 -10.84 3.01
C ALA A 61 5.62 -9.37 2.59
N ARG A 62 5.36 -8.47 3.56
CA ARG A 62 5.29 -7.03 3.30
C ARG A 62 6.65 -6.44 2.90
N ALA A 63 7.72 -6.85 3.58
CA ALA A 63 9.07 -6.41 3.24
C ALA A 63 9.48 -6.90 1.84
N ASP A 64 9.17 -8.14 1.51
CA ASP A 64 9.44 -8.73 0.20
C ASP A 64 8.66 -8.00 -0.91
N ALA A 65 7.36 -7.73 -0.69
CA ALA A 65 6.54 -6.96 -1.61
C ALA A 65 7.08 -5.53 -1.82
N ALA A 66 7.50 -4.86 -0.73
CA ALA A 66 8.09 -3.53 -0.82
C ALA A 66 9.43 -3.55 -1.59
N ALA A 67 10.26 -4.57 -1.38
CA ALA A 67 11.51 -4.75 -2.11
C ALA A 67 11.28 -5.00 -3.61
N ALA A 68 10.27 -5.81 -3.95
CA ALA A 68 9.88 -6.05 -5.34
C ALA A 68 9.41 -4.76 -6.02
N LEU A 69 8.56 -3.96 -5.36
CA LEU A 69 8.13 -2.66 -5.91
C LEU A 69 9.30 -1.67 -6.07
N ALA A 70 10.22 -1.64 -5.10
CA ALA A 70 11.39 -0.78 -5.15
C ALA A 70 12.34 -1.16 -6.30
N HIS A 71 12.49 -2.46 -6.60
CA HIS A 71 13.26 -2.94 -7.74
C HIS A 71 12.70 -2.41 -9.07
N GLU A 72 11.37 -2.37 -9.20
CA GLU A 72 10.68 -1.80 -10.36
C GLU A 72 10.65 -0.26 -10.37
N GLY A 73 11.30 0.41 -9.41
CA GLY A 73 11.26 1.86 -9.26
C GLY A 73 9.89 2.41 -8.86
N LEU A 74 8.95 1.54 -8.49
CA LEU A 74 7.59 1.89 -8.10
C LEU A 74 7.54 2.24 -6.62
N LYS A 75 6.97 3.40 -6.31
CA LYS A 75 6.68 3.76 -4.92
C LYS A 75 5.44 3.00 -4.46
N PRO A 76 5.37 2.58 -3.19
CA PRO A 76 4.14 2.05 -2.62
C PRO A 76 2.99 3.03 -2.86
N VAL A 77 1.93 2.55 -3.50
CA VAL A 77 0.70 3.32 -3.67
C VAL A 77 0.11 3.56 -2.27
N GLY A 78 -0.45 4.76 -2.04
CA GLY A 78 -1.20 5.09 -0.83
C GLY A 78 -2.48 4.25 -0.71
N ASP A 79 -3.52 4.77 -0.07
CA ASP A 79 -4.83 4.09 -0.11
C ASP A 79 -5.28 3.91 -1.57
N PRO A 80 -5.41 2.66 -2.08
CA PRO A 80 -5.70 2.42 -3.49
C PRO A 80 -7.02 3.07 -3.93
N VAL A 81 -8.01 3.17 -3.04
CA VAL A 81 -9.30 3.78 -3.36
C VAL A 81 -9.13 5.28 -3.58
N ILE A 82 -8.32 5.93 -2.76
CA ILE A 82 -8.03 7.36 -2.87
C ILE A 82 -7.22 7.65 -4.13
N GLU A 83 -6.18 6.86 -4.40
CA GLU A 83 -5.31 7.08 -5.56
C GLU A 83 -6.05 6.79 -6.89
N LEU A 84 -6.86 5.73 -6.95
CA LEU A 84 -7.73 5.48 -8.10
C LEU A 84 -8.77 6.59 -8.28
N GLY A 85 -9.33 7.12 -7.18
CA GLY A 85 -10.25 8.25 -7.23
C GLY A 85 -9.60 9.52 -7.80
N LYS A 86 -8.32 9.79 -7.47
CA LYS A 86 -7.57 10.91 -8.06
C LYS A 86 -7.39 10.73 -9.57
N ALA A 87 -6.91 9.56 -9.99
CA ALA A 87 -6.73 9.24 -11.42
C ALA A 87 -8.05 9.35 -12.20
N ALA A 88 -9.14 8.83 -11.65
CA ALA A 88 -10.47 8.92 -12.27
C ALA A 88 -10.92 10.38 -12.47
N ARG A 89 -10.66 11.27 -11.49
CA ARG A 89 -10.97 12.69 -11.65
C ARG A 89 -10.13 13.37 -12.72
N GLU A 90 -8.84 13.04 -12.80
CA GLU A 90 -7.96 13.59 -13.85
C GLU A 90 -8.43 13.18 -15.24
N ILE A 91 -8.83 11.92 -15.41
CA ILE A 91 -9.41 11.40 -16.66
C ILE A 91 -10.72 12.14 -17.01
N VAL A 92 -11.63 12.33 -16.05
CA VAL A 92 -12.88 13.05 -16.29
C VAL A 92 -12.61 14.52 -16.68
N ALA A 93 -11.70 15.19 -15.98
CA ALA A 93 -11.33 16.58 -16.29
C ALA A 93 -10.71 16.71 -17.70
N MET A 94 -9.83 15.77 -18.07
CA MET A 94 -9.26 15.68 -19.43
C MET A 94 -10.38 15.51 -20.47
N LYS A 95 -11.30 14.57 -20.25
CA LYS A 95 -12.43 14.31 -21.15
C LYS A 95 -13.30 15.56 -21.32
N ASP A 96 -13.65 16.23 -20.23
CA ASP A 96 -14.50 17.42 -20.27
C ASP A 96 -13.82 18.60 -20.99
N ALA A 97 -12.51 18.77 -20.80
CA ALA A 97 -11.73 19.79 -21.50
C ALA A 97 -11.65 19.52 -23.02
N LEU A 98 -11.49 18.25 -23.43
CA LEU A 98 -11.51 17.88 -24.84
C LEU A 98 -12.91 18.04 -25.45
N ALA A 99 -13.97 17.66 -24.72
CA ALA A 99 -15.35 17.87 -25.16
C ALA A 99 -15.65 19.35 -25.39
N ALA A 100 -15.17 20.24 -24.50
CA ALA A 100 -15.32 21.67 -24.67
C ALA A 100 -14.64 22.20 -25.96
N ARG A 101 -13.45 21.68 -26.29
CA ARG A 101 -12.73 22.01 -27.54
C ARG A 101 -13.49 21.54 -28.78
N VAL A 102 -13.97 20.29 -28.77
CA VAL A 102 -14.78 19.75 -29.87
C VAL A 102 -16.04 20.57 -30.08
N ASN A 103 -16.72 20.97 -29.00
CA ASN A 103 -17.91 21.82 -29.10
C ASN A 103 -17.60 23.22 -29.65
N ALA A 104 -16.40 23.76 -29.41
CA ALA A 104 -15.97 25.03 -29.99
C ALA A 104 -15.69 24.92 -31.50
N LEU A 105 -15.32 23.74 -32.01
CA LEU A 105 -15.16 23.50 -33.45
C LEU A 105 -16.50 23.47 -34.21
N THR A 106 -17.57 23.07 -33.53
CA THR A 106 -18.93 23.08 -34.08
C THR A 106 -19.57 24.47 -34.08
N ASP A 107 -18.89 25.50 -33.55
CA ASP A 107 -19.32 26.89 -33.67
C ASP A 107 -19.23 27.34 -35.14
N PRO A 108 -20.35 27.80 -35.76
CA PRO A 108 -20.38 28.19 -37.16
C PRO A 108 -19.44 29.36 -37.50
N THR A 109 -18.96 30.12 -36.51
CA THR A 109 -17.94 31.17 -36.72
C THR A 109 -16.54 30.60 -37.01
N TYR A 110 -16.25 29.38 -36.56
CA TYR A 110 -14.97 28.70 -36.79
C TYR A 110 -14.87 28.09 -38.20
N ALA A 111 -16.00 27.71 -38.79
CA ALA A 111 -16.10 27.17 -40.15
C ALA A 111 -15.67 28.15 -41.26
N ALA A 112 -15.58 29.45 -40.97
CA ALA A 112 -15.21 30.48 -41.94
C ALA A 112 -13.68 30.63 -42.16
N MET A 113 -12.84 29.98 -41.35
CA MET A 113 -11.37 30.05 -41.45
C MET A 113 -10.74 28.70 -41.82
N GLY A 114 -10.78 28.32 -43.11
CA GLY A 114 -9.79 27.45 -43.75
C GLY A 114 -9.61 26.02 -43.21
N GLU A 115 -10.60 25.18 -43.47
CA GLU A 115 -10.66 23.72 -43.74
C GLU A 115 -9.71 22.65 -43.12
N GLU A 116 -8.59 22.93 -42.44
CA GLU A 116 -7.67 21.84 -41.99
C GLU A 116 -7.65 21.53 -40.48
N LYS A 117 -8.06 22.46 -39.61
CA LYS A 117 -7.94 22.31 -38.15
C LYS A 117 -8.95 21.34 -37.46
N PRO A 118 -10.22 21.21 -37.89
CA PRO A 118 -11.20 20.39 -37.17
C PRO A 118 -10.85 18.89 -37.10
N ARG A 119 -10.14 18.37 -38.10
CA ARG A 119 -9.79 16.94 -38.20
C ARG A 119 -8.73 16.51 -37.19
N VAL A 120 -7.79 17.37 -36.83
CA VAL A 120 -6.68 17.03 -35.92
C VAL A 120 -7.19 16.90 -34.48
N GLU A 121 -8.10 17.76 -34.05
CA GLU A 121 -8.65 17.72 -32.69
C GLU A 121 -9.63 16.56 -32.50
N LEU A 122 -10.42 16.22 -33.53
CA LEU A 122 -11.27 15.01 -33.49
C LEU A 122 -10.41 13.73 -33.38
N ALA A 123 -9.33 13.63 -34.17
CA ALA A 123 -8.43 12.48 -34.12
C ALA A 123 -7.68 12.34 -32.78
N LEU A 124 -7.36 13.46 -32.13
CA LEU A 124 -6.80 13.48 -30.78
C LEU A 124 -7.80 13.03 -29.72
N TYR A 125 -9.08 13.37 -29.88
CA TYR A 125 -10.16 12.92 -28.99
C TYR A 125 -10.41 11.42 -29.13
N GLU A 126 -10.51 10.91 -30.36
CA GLU A 126 -10.68 9.47 -30.62
C GLU A 126 -9.53 8.64 -30.02
N ARG A 127 -8.27 9.05 -30.22
CA ARG A 127 -7.11 8.36 -29.62
C ARG A 127 -7.02 8.45 -28.10
N ALA A 128 -7.65 9.44 -27.48
CA ALA A 128 -7.68 9.55 -26.02
C ALA A 128 -8.75 8.64 -25.38
N LEU A 129 -9.64 8.06 -26.20
CA LEU A 129 -10.75 7.19 -25.76
C LEU A 129 -10.54 5.70 -26.08
N ASP A 130 -9.62 5.36 -26.99
CA ASP A 130 -9.11 3.99 -27.22
C ASP A 130 -8.12 3.57 -26.10
#